data_AF-A0A329ZGH3-F1
#
_entry.id   AF-A0A329ZGH3-F1
#
_cell.length_a   1.000
_cell.length_b   1.000
_cell.length_c   1.000
_cell.angle_alpha   90.00
_cell.angle_beta   90.00
_cell.angle_gamma   90.00
#
_symmetry.space_group_name_H-M   'P 1'
#
loop_
_entity.id
_entity.type
_entity.pdbx_description
1 polymer ?
#
loop_
_entity_poly.entity_id
_entity_poly.type
_entity_poly.pdbx_seq_one_letter_code
_entity_poly.pdbx_strand_id
1 'polypeptide(L)' 'MKPHEKIAMDFRDLLSKRGESAYKNLKKFFERQKEDFYEAKILELQARGINRQDSIIKARQGWVSVAKFLIMWWELGAGR' A
#
# COMPACT_ATOMS: atom_id res chain seq x y z
N MET A 1 11.80 2.88 -5.52
CA MET A 1 10.85 3.41 -4.54
C MET A 1 10.23 2.24 -3.78
N LYS A 2 10.19 2.31 -2.45
CA LYS A 2 9.56 1.29 -1.61
C LYS A 2 8.04 1.41 -1.69
N PRO A 3 7.28 0.32 -1.50
CA PRO A 3 5.82 0.35 -1.63
C PRO A 3 5.13 1.36 -0.71
N HIS A 4 5.58 1.51 0.53
CA HIS A 4 5.02 2.48 1.47
C HIS A 4 5.31 3.94 1.06
N GLU A 5 6.46 4.22 0.43
CA GLU A 5 6.79 5.55 -0.07
C GLU A 5 5.83 5.96 -1.19
N LYS A 6 5.57 5.03 -2.13
CA LYS A 6 4.58 5.24 -3.20
C LYS A 6 3.19 5.52 -2.61
N ILE A 7 2.73 4.69 -1.67
CA ILE A 7 1.40 4.85 -1.06
C ILE A 7 1.28 6.18 -0.31
N ALA A 8 2.34 6.61 0.40
CA ALA A 8 2.37 7.91 1.06
C ALA A 8 2.30 9.07 0.05
N MET A 9 2.99 8.96 -1.10
CA MET A 9 2.89 9.94 -2.18
C MET A 9 1.47 9.98 -2.79
N ASP A 10 0.88 8.82 -3.09
CA ASP A 10 -0.47 8.71 -3.63
C ASP A 10 -1.50 9.30 -2.67
N PHE A 11 -1.29 9.14 -1.35
CA PHE A 11 -2.15 9.75 -0.34
C PHE A 11 -2.00 11.27 -0.28
N ARG A 12 -0.77 11.80 -0.35
CA ARG A 12 -0.52 13.25 -0.41
C ARG A 12 -1.15 13.88 -1.63
N ASP A 13 -1.10 13.23 -2.79
CA ASP A 13 -1.78 13.67 -4.01
C ASP A 13 -3.31 13.68 -3.83
N LEU A 14 -3.87 12.62 -3.24
CA LEU A 14 -5.30 12.55 -2.92
C LEU A 14 -5.72 13.69 -1.96
N LEU A 15 -4.91 13.95 -0.93
CA LEU A 15 -5.12 15.02 0.04
C LEU A 15 -5.06 16.39 -0.64
N SER A 16 -4.08 16.64 -1.51
CA SER A 16 -3.97 17.88 -2.27
C SER A 16 -5.17 18.12 -3.17
N LYS A 17 -5.78 17.06 -3.74
CA LYS A 17 -6.92 17.17 -4.66
C LYS A 17 -8.27 17.28 -3.96
N ARG A 18 -8.43 16.67 -2.78
CA ARG A 18 -9.74 16.53 -2.10
C ARG A 18 -9.80 17.21 -0.74
N GLY A 19 -8.69 17.75 -0.24
CA GLY A 19 -8.58 18.31 1.10
C GLY A 19 -9.06 17.32 2.15
N GLU A 20 -9.83 17.79 3.13
CA GLU A 20 -10.36 16.95 4.20
C GLU A 20 -11.28 15.81 3.71
N SER A 21 -11.85 15.92 2.50
CA SER A 21 -12.67 14.84 1.92
C SER A 21 -11.84 13.62 1.50
N ALA A 22 -10.51 13.73 1.44
CA ALA A 22 -9.62 12.58 1.28
C ALA A 22 -9.77 11.59 2.45
N TYR A 23 -9.97 12.08 3.68
CA TYR A 23 -10.12 11.27 4.88
C TYR A 23 -11.42 10.44 4.88
N LYS A 24 -12.49 10.97 4.27
CA LYS A 24 -13.79 10.26 4.16
C LYS A 24 -13.69 8.95 3.36
N ASN A 25 -12.69 8.82 2.48
CA ASN A 25 -12.53 7.66 1.60
C ASN A 25 -11.23 6.87 1.87
N LEU A 26 -10.62 7.04 3.05
CA LEU A 26 -9.38 6.37 3.45
C LEU A 26 -9.45 4.85 3.28
N LYS A 27 -10.55 4.22 3.69
CA LYS A 27 -10.76 2.78 3.54
C LYS A 27 -10.66 2.34 2.08
N LYS A 28 -11.40 3.03 1.19
CA LYS A 28 -11.42 2.73 -0.24
C LYS A 28 -10.06 2.99 -0.90
N PHE A 29 -9.35 4.03 -0.46
CA PHE A 29 -8.00 4.31 -0.91
C PHE A 29 -7.05 3.16 -0.56
N PHE A 30 -7.01 2.73 0.71
CA PHE A 30 -6.12 1.65 1.14
C PHE A 30 -6.51 0.29 0.55
N GLU A 31 -7.80 0.03 0.33
CA GLU A 31 -8.25 -1.19 -0.37
C GLU A 31 -7.69 -1.25 -1.80
N ARG A 32 -7.75 -0.13 -2.54
CA ARG A 32 -7.17 -0.04 -3.88
C ARG A 32 -5.64 -0.19 -3.86
N GLN A 33 -4.95 0.48 -2.94
CA GLN A 33 -3.50 0.37 -2.79
C GLN A 33 -3.06 -1.07 -2.45
N LYS A 34 -3.87 -1.80 -1.67
CA LYS A 34 -3.65 -3.21 -1.36
C LYS A 34 -3.77 -4.09 -2.60
N GLU A 35 -4.78 -3.87 -3.42
CA GLU A 35 -5.00 -4.62 -4.66
C GLU A 35 -3.85 -4.39 -5.65
N ASP A 36 -3.49 -3.12 -5.90
CA ASP A 36 -2.37 -2.76 -6.76
C ASP A 36 -1.05 -3.38 -6.27
N PHE A 37 -0.82 -3.37 -4.94
CA PHE A 37 0.36 -3.99 -4.34
C PHE A 37 0.36 -5.51 -4.52
N TYR A 38 -0.77 -6.17 -4.30
CA TYR A 38 -0.88 -7.62 -4.47
C TYR A 38 -0.64 -8.05 -5.90
N GLU A 39 -1.27 -7.39 -6.87
CA GLU A 39 -1.09 -7.71 -8.28
C GLU A 39 0.38 -7.58 -8.69
N ALA A 40 0.99 -6.44 -8.39
CA ALA A 40 2.41 -6.21 -8.70
C ALA A 40 3.32 -7.24 -8.01
N LYS A 41 3.08 -7.52 -6.72
CA LYS A 41 3.94 -8.43 -5.96
C LYS A 41 3.78 -9.89 -6.36
N ILE A 42 2.56 -10.32 -6.67
CA ILE A 42 2.31 -11.69 -7.15
C ILE A 42 3.00 -11.88 -8.50
N LEU A 43 2.84 -10.94 -9.43
CA LEU A 43 3.51 -11.00 -10.74
C LEU A 43 5.04 -11.03 -10.60
N GLU A 44 5.62 -10.18 -9.73
CA GLU A 44 7.06 -10.17 -9.43
C GLU A 44 7.55 -11.54 -8.91
N LEU A 45 6.80 -12.17 -8.01
CA LEU A 45 7.18 -13.44 -7.39
C LEU A 45 7.01 -14.61 -8.37
N GLN A 46 5.95 -14.61 -9.18
CA GLN A 46 5.75 -15.61 -10.23
C GLN A 46 6.81 -15.52 -11.32
N ALA A 47 7.24 -14.31 -11.70
CA ALA A 47 8.35 -14.10 -12.63
C ALA A 47 9.69 -14.65 -12.11
N ARG A 48 9.81 -14.85 -10.79
CA ARG A 48 10.97 -15.51 -10.14
C ARG A 48 10.81 -17.02 -9.98
N GLY A 49 9.76 -17.60 -10.55
CA GLY A 49 9.48 -19.03 -10.48
C GLY A 49 8.77 -19.49 -9.19
N ILE A 50 8.31 -18.57 -8.34
CA ILE A 50 7.52 -18.93 -7.16
C ILE A 50 6.12 -19.32 -7.63
N ASN A 51 5.60 -20.44 -7.12
CA ASN A 51 4.25 -20.86 -7.47
C ASN A 51 3.20 -19.82 -7.04
N ARG A 52 2.01 -19.90 -7.63
CA ARG A 52 0.95 -18.90 -7.42
C ARG A 52 0.53 -18.80 -5.94
N GLN A 53 0.41 -19.92 -5.24
CA GLN A 53 -0.07 -19.94 -3.86
C GLN A 53 0.93 -19.29 -2.89
N ASP A 54 2.21 -19.62 -3.02
CA ASP A 54 3.29 -19.01 -2.25
C ASP A 54 3.46 -17.53 -2.58
N SER A 55 3.25 -17.15 -3.85
CA SER A 55 3.26 -15.75 -4.27
C SER A 55 2.16 -14.95 -3.56
N ILE A 56 0.95 -15.51 -3.45
CA ILE A 56 -0.17 -14.89 -2.72
C ILE A 56 0.16 -14.75 -1.23
N ILE A 57 0.70 -15.80 -0.59
CA ILE A 57 1.05 -15.77 0.83
C ILE A 57 2.12 -14.70 1.10
N LYS A 58 3.19 -14.67 0.30
CA LYS A 58 4.26 -13.67 0.42
C LYS A 58 3.77 -12.26 0.13
N ALA A 59 2.86 -12.07 -0.82
CA ALA A 59 2.23 -10.78 -1.06
C ALA A 59 1.42 -10.29 0.16
N ARG A 60 0.63 -11.17 0.79
CA ARG A 60 -0.09 -10.84 2.04
C ARG A 60 0.85 -10.43 3.17
N GLN A 61 1.93 -11.19 3.38
CA GLN A 61 2.96 -10.86 4.38
C GLN A 61 3.63 -9.51 4.08
N GLY A 62 3.95 -9.24 2.81
CA GLY A 62 4.49 -7.97 2.37
C GLY A 62 3.56 -6.79 2.67
N TRP A 63 2.26 -6.96 2.42
CA TRP A 63 1.28 -5.91 2.71
C TRP A 63 1.17 -5.60 4.21
N VAL A 64 1.20 -6.61 5.08
CA VAL A 64 1.19 -6.39 6.54
C VAL A 64 2.38 -5.52 6.96
N SER A 65 3.57 -5.76 6.41
CA SER A 65 4.76 -4.93 6.67
C SER A 65 4.57 -3.48 6.18
N VAL A 66 4.02 -3.30 4.98
CA VAL A 66 3.73 -1.98 4.40
C VAL A 66 2.69 -1.22 5.24
N ALA A 67 1.58 -1.87 5.60
CA ALA A 67 0.52 -1.29 6.41
C ALA A 67 1.04 -0.86 7.80
N LYS A 68 1.85 -1.68 8.45
CA LYS A 68 2.48 -1.34 9.73
C LYS A 68 3.36 -0.09 9.62
N PHE A 69 4.13 0.03 8.53
CA PHE A 69 4.94 1.22 8.29
C PHE A 69 4.07 2.48 8.11
N LEU A 70 2.98 2.37 7.35
CA LEU A 70 2.08 3.50 7.09
C LEU A 70 1.37 3.99 8.36
N ILE A 71 0.97 3.06 9.24
CA ILE A 71 0.41 3.40 10.56
C ILE A 71 1.45 4.14 11.41
N MET A 72 2.66 3.61 11.51
CA MET A 72 3.75 4.24 12.26
C MET A 72 4.10 5.62 11.71
N TRP A 73 4.17 5.76 10.38
CA TRP A 73 4.41 7.04 9.71
C TRP A 73 3.32 8.08 10.03
N TRP A 74 2.06 7.64 10.16
CA TRP A 74 0.94 8.49 10.57
C TRP A 74 1.03 8.89 12.05
N GLU A 75 1.32 7.96 12.94
CA GLU A 75 1.46 8.21 14.38
C GLU A 75 2.61 9.18 14.70
N LEU A 76 3.70 9.10 13.95
CA LEU A 76 4.86 10.00 14.09
C LEU A 76 4.63 11.41 13.52
N GLY A 77 3.42 11.71 13.02
CA GLY A 77 3.06 13.05 12.56
C GLY A 77 3.66 13.45 11.21
N ALA A 78 4.41 12.56 10.54
CA ALA A 78 4.99 12.82 9.22
C ALA A 78 3.94 12.90 8.08
N GLY A 79 2.69 12.54 8.40
CA GLY A 79 1.51 12.70 7.56
C GLY A 79 0.61 13.90 7.88
N ARG A 80 0.99 14.75 8.86
CA ARG A 80 0.34 16.05 9.10
C ARG A 80 1.11 17.18 8.45
#